data_AF-A0A662RMU5-F1
#
_entry.id   AF-A0A662RMU5-F1
#
_cell.length_a   1.000
_cell.length_b   1.000
_cell.length_c   1.000
_cell.angle_alpha   90.00
_cell.angle_beta   90.00
_cell.angle_gamma   90.00
#
_symmetry.space_group_name_H-M   'P 1'
#
loop_
_entity.id
_entity.type
_entity.pdbx_description
1 polymer ?
#
loop_
_entity_poly.entity_id
_entity_poly.type
_entity_poly.pdbx_seq_one_letter_code
_entity_poly.pdbx_strand_id
1 'polypeptide(L)'
;MKKATKIALTLVLAAVLLAVVYSFLWEEREPKLKVTVLHIGSIGDYGWTYEGHLGAQAMAEELPFVELSEREEACGPNAPQIMREYAEAGNKVIFCHSYNFGEYIEEVAPNYPDVIFMWGAGVE
;
A
#
# COMPACT_ATOMS: atom_id res chain seq x y z
N MET A 1 35.58 -34.51 32.19
CA MET A 1 34.60 -34.93 31.16
C MET A 1 33.15 -34.60 31.52
N LYS A 2 32.58 -35.09 32.64
CA LYS A 2 31.16 -34.87 33.01
C LYS A 2 30.71 -33.40 33.14
N LYS A 3 31.58 -32.48 33.61
CA LYS A 3 31.28 -31.03 33.69
C LYS A 3 31.15 -30.37 32.32
N ALA A 4 32.06 -30.70 31.39
CA ALA A 4 32.02 -30.19 30.02
C ALA A 4 30.76 -30.68 29.27
N THR A 5 30.35 -31.93 29.49
CA THR A 5 29.13 -32.49 28.91
C THR A 5 27.86 -31.79 29.43
N LYS A 6 27.80 -31.45 30.74
CA LYS A 6 26.66 -30.72 31.31
C LYS A 6 26.58 -29.28 30.77
N ILE A 7 27.70 -28.58 30.65
CA ILE A 7 27.74 -27.22 30.09
C ILE A 7 27.30 -27.22 28.63
N ALA A 8 27.79 -28.18 27.83
CA ALA A 8 27.37 -28.32 26.44
C ALA A 8 25.86 -28.60 26.32
N LEU A 9 25.30 -29.47 27.17
CA LEU A 9 23.87 -29.78 27.17
C LEU A 9 23.00 -28.55 27.53
N THR A 10 23.41 -27.76 28.51
CA THR A 10 22.69 -26.53 28.90
C THR A 10 22.72 -25.48 27.79
N LEU A 11 23.84 -25.32 27.08
CA LEU A 11 23.95 -24.39 25.96
C LEU A 11 23.07 -24.82 24.77
N VAL A 12 22.99 -26.13 24.49
CA VAL A 12 22.09 -26.66 23.45
C VAL A 12 20.62 -26.41 23.83
N LEU A 13 20.25 -26.68 25.08
CA LEU A 13 18.89 -26.40 25.58
C LEU A 13 18.54 -24.91 25.50
N ALA A 14 19.47 -24.02 25.85
CA ALA A 14 19.27 -22.57 25.74
C ALA A 14 19.11 -22.13 24.27
N ALA A 15 19.90 -22.67 23.35
CA ALA A 15 19.79 -22.38 21.93
C ALA A 15 18.46 -22.86 21.31
N VAL A 16 17.98 -24.05 21.73
CA VAL A 16 16.67 -24.56 21.32
C VAL A 16 15.54 -23.68 21.88
N LEU A 17 15.61 -23.28 23.15
CA LEU A 17 14.64 -22.37 23.75
C LEU A 17 14.60 -21.03 23.01
N LEU A 18 15.76 -20.48 22.66
CA LEU A 18 15.88 -19.26 21.86
C LEU A 18 15.25 -19.40 20.48
N ALA A 19 15.48 -20.52 19.77
CA ALA A 19 14.89 -20.78 18.46
C ALA A 19 13.36 -20.92 18.53
N VAL A 20 12.85 -21.55 19.59
CA VAL A 20 11.41 -21.69 19.83
C VAL A 20 10.78 -20.32 20.12
N VAL A 21 11.40 -19.50 20.98
CA VAL A 21 10.93 -18.12 21.24
C VAL A 21 10.96 -17.29 19.96
N TYR A 22 12.00 -17.40 19.14
CA TYR A 22 12.10 -16.69 17.86
C TYR A 22 10.97 -17.07 16.89
N SER A 23 10.56 -18.34 16.90
CA SER A 23 9.46 -18.84 16.07
C SER A 23 8.09 -18.29 16.51
N PHE A 24 7.90 -18.04 17.82
CA PHE A 24 6.70 -17.41 18.35
C PHE A 24 6.68 -15.87 18.18
N LEU A 25 7.85 -15.25 17.97
CA LEU A 25 7.97 -13.82 17.70
C LEU A 25 7.84 -13.48 16.20
N TRP A 26 7.80 -14.50 15.34
CA TRP A 26 7.59 -14.31 13.92
C TRP A 26 6.11 -14.09 13.65
N GLU A 27 5.73 -12.83 13.49
CA GLU A 27 4.43 -12.49 12.95
C GLU A 27 4.55 -12.44 11.42
N GLU A 28 3.90 -13.39 10.72
CA GLU A 28 3.63 -13.24 9.30
C GLU A 28 2.67 -12.08 9.13
N ARG A 29 3.22 -10.87 9.02
CA ARG A 29 2.45 -9.72 8.55
C ARG A 29 2.25 -9.91 7.06
N GLU A 30 1.07 -10.38 6.70
CA GLU A 30 0.58 -10.31 5.33
C GLU A 30 0.91 -8.91 4.78
N PRO A 31 1.57 -8.80 3.62
CA PRO A 31 1.93 -7.51 3.06
C PRO A 31 0.65 -6.68 2.89
N LYS A 32 0.67 -5.44 3.41
CA LYS A 32 -0.46 -4.54 3.29
C LYS A 32 -0.81 -4.28 1.83
N LEU A 33 -2.10 -4.19 1.54
CA LEU A 33 -2.59 -3.75 0.25
C LEU A 33 -2.28 -2.27 0.09
N LYS A 34 -1.31 -1.95 -0.77
CA LYS A 34 -0.97 -0.56 -1.10
C LYS A 34 -2.02 0.06 -2.02
N VAL A 35 -2.64 1.13 -1.54
CA VAL A 35 -3.67 1.89 -2.23
C VAL A 35 -3.24 3.34 -2.32
N THR A 36 -3.30 3.93 -3.51
CA THR A 36 -3.07 5.36 -3.71
C THR A 36 -4.33 6.05 -4.18
N VAL A 37 -4.63 7.22 -3.61
CA VAL A 37 -5.62 8.16 -4.17
C VAL A 37 -4.91 9.34 -4.82
N LEU A 38 -5.12 9.50 -6.12
CA LEU A 38 -4.64 10.62 -6.93
C LEU A 38 -5.78 11.65 -7.04
N HIS A 39 -5.55 12.81 -6.45
CA HIS A 39 -6.51 13.92 -6.41
C HIS A 39 -6.28 14.89 -7.56
N ILE A 40 -7.36 15.50 -8.06
CA ILE A 40 -7.26 16.52 -9.13
C ILE A 40 -6.63 17.83 -8.64
N GLY A 41 -6.92 18.22 -7.39
CA GLY A 41 -6.46 19.48 -6.81
C GLY A 41 -5.96 19.29 -5.37
N SER A 42 -6.03 20.35 -4.58
CA SER A 42 -5.65 20.35 -3.17
C SER A 42 -6.79 19.90 -2.25
N ILE A 43 -6.45 19.11 -1.23
CA ILE A 43 -7.32 18.73 -0.10
C ILE A 43 -7.86 19.97 0.63
N GLY A 44 -7.15 21.11 0.55
CA GLY A 44 -7.59 22.39 1.09
C GLY A 44 -8.75 23.05 0.33
N ASP A 45 -9.29 22.42 -0.72
CA ASP A 45 -10.43 22.95 -1.47
C ASP A 45 -11.76 22.93 -0.68
N TYR A 46 -11.83 22.15 0.41
CA TYR A 46 -13.03 21.91 1.20
C TYR A 46 -14.26 21.55 0.33
N GLY A 47 -14.00 20.85 -0.77
CA GLY A 47 -14.99 20.44 -1.76
C GLY A 47 -14.67 19.04 -2.29
N TRP A 48 -14.58 18.91 -3.61
CA TRP A 48 -14.43 17.61 -4.27
C TRP A 48 -13.21 16.82 -3.76
N THR A 49 -12.04 17.46 -3.69
CA THR A 49 -10.82 16.80 -3.25
C THR A 49 -10.87 16.47 -1.75
N TYR A 50 -11.38 17.40 -0.95
CA TYR A 50 -11.56 17.18 0.48
C TYR A 50 -12.47 15.98 0.80
N GLU A 51 -13.61 15.85 0.11
CA GLU A 51 -14.50 14.70 0.28
C GLU A 51 -13.84 13.39 -0.18
N GLY A 52 -13.06 13.43 -1.26
CA GLY A 52 -12.24 12.29 -1.68
C GLY A 52 -11.24 11.86 -0.62
N HIS A 53 -10.58 12.81 0.02
CA HIS A 53 -9.66 12.57 1.14
C HIS A 53 -10.38 11.95 2.35
N LEU A 54 -11.54 12.49 2.75
CA LEU A 54 -12.32 11.93 3.86
C LEU A 54 -12.73 10.48 3.58
N GLY A 55 -13.15 10.16 2.35
CA GLY A 55 -13.45 8.80 1.94
C GLY A 55 -12.23 7.88 1.99
N ALA A 56 -11.06 8.37 1.58
CA ALA A 56 -9.81 7.63 1.64
C ALA A 56 -9.41 7.31 3.08
N GLN A 57 -9.48 8.30 3.99
CA GLN A 57 -9.20 8.13 5.41
C GLN A 57 -10.16 7.12 6.04
N ALA A 58 -11.47 7.24 5.80
CA ALA A 58 -12.47 6.29 6.29
C ALA A 58 -12.21 4.85 5.80
N MET A 59 -11.82 4.68 4.52
CA MET A 59 -11.43 3.37 3.99
C MET A 59 -10.22 2.81 4.74
N ALA A 60 -9.18 3.61 4.99
CA ALA A 60 -7.98 3.15 5.70
C ALA A 60 -8.24 2.82 7.18
N GLU A 61 -9.19 3.50 7.81
CA GLU A 61 -9.65 3.20 9.17
C GLU A 61 -10.40 1.87 9.24
N GLU A 62 -11.33 1.63 8.31
CA GLU A 62 -12.15 0.41 8.27
C GLU A 62 -11.40 -0.83 7.74
N LEU A 63 -10.38 -0.62 6.90
CA LEU A 63 -9.60 -1.68 6.27
C LEU A 63 -8.15 -1.67 6.78
N PRO A 64 -7.84 -2.32 7.93
CA PRO A 64 -6.52 -2.24 8.56
C PRO A 64 -5.38 -2.88 7.74
N PHE A 65 -5.73 -3.68 6.73
CA PHE A 65 -4.81 -4.28 5.77
C PHE A 65 -4.43 -3.31 4.64
N VAL A 66 -5.04 -2.13 4.54
CA VAL A 66 -4.69 -1.10 3.56
C VAL A 66 -3.53 -0.25 4.06
N GLU A 67 -2.57 -0.01 3.16
CA GLU A 67 -1.56 1.03 3.28
C GLU A 67 -1.93 2.16 2.32
N LEU A 68 -2.58 3.19 2.85
CA LEU A 68 -3.05 4.34 2.07
C LEU A 68 -1.92 5.34 1.82
N SER A 69 -1.87 5.85 0.59
CA SER A 69 -1.13 7.04 0.21
C SER A 69 -2.02 7.99 -0.60
N GLU A 70 -1.75 9.29 -0.55
CA GLU A 70 -2.52 10.30 -1.28
C GLU A 70 -1.59 11.28 -1.99
N ARG A 71 -2.02 11.78 -3.15
CA ARG A 71 -1.28 12.78 -3.95
C ARG A 71 -2.23 13.85 -4.46
N GLU A 72 -2.04 15.08 -3.99
CA GLU A 72 -2.69 16.29 -4.51
C GLU A 72 -2.12 16.69 -5.88
N GLU A 73 -2.89 17.46 -6.65
CA GLU A 73 -2.48 18.04 -7.94
C GLU A 73 -1.93 16.98 -8.93
N ALA A 74 -2.53 15.79 -8.92
CA ALA A 74 -2.06 14.63 -9.68
C ALA A 74 -2.63 14.58 -11.10
N CYS A 75 -3.62 15.41 -11.44
CA CYS A 75 -4.27 15.44 -12.74
C CYS A 75 -3.68 16.53 -13.64
N GLY A 76 -3.11 16.14 -14.79
CA GLY A 76 -2.49 17.06 -15.74
C GLY A 76 -1.50 16.34 -16.66
N PRO A 77 -0.64 17.06 -17.41
CA PRO A 77 0.29 16.45 -18.37
C PRO A 77 1.23 15.39 -17.78
N ASN A 78 1.50 15.47 -16.47
CA ASN A 78 2.37 14.52 -15.78
C ASN A 78 1.61 13.34 -15.15
N ALA A 79 0.27 13.30 -15.22
CA ALA A 79 -0.54 12.26 -14.62
C ALA A 79 -0.13 10.84 -15.06
N PRO A 80 0.18 10.57 -16.35
CA PRO A 80 0.66 9.25 -16.75
C PRO A 80 1.95 8.83 -16.05
N GLN A 81 2.89 9.76 -15.85
CA GLN A 81 4.12 9.48 -15.12
C GLN A 81 3.83 9.19 -13.64
N ILE A 82 2.98 9.99 -12.99
CA ILE A 82 2.61 9.79 -11.58
C ILE A 82 1.96 8.41 -11.40
N MET A 83 1.04 8.01 -12.29
CA MET A 83 0.42 6.69 -12.25
C MET A 83 1.46 5.55 -12.37
N ARG A 84 2.41 5.68 -13.29
CA ARG A 84 3.51 4.72 -13.46
C ARG A 84 4.37 4.60 -12.21
N GLU A 85 4.74 5.73 -11.60
CA GLU A 85 5.53 5.77 -10.35
C GLU A 85 4.85 4.99 -9.22
N TYR A 86 3.54 5.18 -9.03
CA TYR A 86 2.81 4.44 -8.00
C TYR A 86 2.61 2.96 -8.33
N ALA A 87 2.38 2.61 -9.59
CA ALA A 87 2.29 1.23 -10.03
C ALA A 87 3.63 0.48 -9.82
N GLU A 88 4.74 1.11 -10.18
CA GLU A 88 6.11 0.58 -9.98
C GLU A 88 6.50 0.51 -8.51
N ALA A 89 5.98 1.41 -7.66
CA ALA A 89 6.12 1.35 -6.20
C ALA A 89 5.30 0.22 -5.53
N GLY A 90 4.57 -0.57 -6.33
CA GLY A 90 3.84 -1.76 -5.91
C GLY A 90 2.42 -1.48 -5.41
N ASN A 91 1.83 -0.32 -5.75
CA ASN A 91 0.42 -0.07 -5.48
C ASN A 91 -0.43 -1.01 -6.33
N LYS A 92 -1.44 -1.62 -5.71
CA LYS A 92 -2.35 -2.56 -6.37
C LYS A 92 -3.67 -1.93 -6.76
N VAL A 93 -4.01 -0.80 -6.12
CA VAL A 93 -5.15 0.02 -6.50
C VAL A 93 -4.70 1.48 -6.56
N ILE A 94 -4.99 2.14 -7.68
CA ILE A 94 -4.77 3.56 -7.88
C ILE A 94 -6.14 4.18 -8.18
N PHE A 95 -6.69 4.91 -7.21
CA PHE A 95 -7.91 5.68 -7.38
C PHE A 95 -7.59 7.02 -8.02
N CYS A 96 -8.09 7.24 -9.22
CA CYS A 96 -7.96 8.50 -9.95
C CYS A 96 -9.22 9.33 -9.71
N HIS A 97 -9.19 10.20 -8.69
CA HIS A 97 -10.37 10.88 -8.13
C HIS A 97 -10.81 12.10 -8.97
N SER A 98 -11.12 11.90 -10.24
CA SER A 98 -11.83 12.86 -11.11
C SER A 98 -12.09 12.24 -12.49
N TYR A 99 -13.14 12.72 -13.15
CA TYR A 99 -13.42 12.38 -14.55
C TYR A 99 -12.23 12.70 -15.46
N ASN A 100 -11.47 13.75 -15.14
CA ASN A 100 -10.34 14.24 -15.95
C ASN A 100 -9.17 13.25 -16.12
N PHE A 101 -9.15 12.14 -15.38
CA PHE A 101 -8.10 11.12 -15.49
C PHE A 101 -8.30 10.12 -16.64
N GLY A 102 -9.47 10.09 -17.29
CA GLY A 102 -9.84 9.03 -18.26
C GLY A 102 -8.78 8.73 -19.32
N GLU A 103 -8.38 9.74 -20.11
CA GLU A 103 -7.38 9.58 -21.17
C GLU A 103 -6.01 9.10 -20.64
N TYR A 104 -5.64 9.51 -19.41
CA TYR A 104 -4.39 9.09 -18.78
C TYR A 104 -4.46 7.63 -18.28
N ILE A 105 -5.63 7.20 -17.79
CA ILE A 105 -5.86 5.81 -17.40
C ILE A 105 -5.80 4.91 -18.64
N GLU A 106 -6.46 5.30 -19.73
CA GLU A 106 -6.44 4.57 -21.00
C GLU A 106 -5.00 4.37 -21.54
N GLU A 107 -4.14 5.39 -21.39
CA GLU A 107 -2.72 5.29 -21.75
C GLU A 107 -1.95 4.31 -20.85
N VAL A 108 -2.13 4.40 -19.53
CA VAL A 108 -1.26 3.74 -18.55
C VAL A 108 -1.71 2.31 -18.25
N ALA A 109 -2.99 2.09 -18.01
CA ALA A 109 -3.52 0.84 -17.48
C ALA A 109 -3.14 -0.42 -18.29
N PRO A 110 -3.08 -0.40 -19.64
CA PRO A 110 -2.66 -1.58 -20.41
C PRO A 110 -1.24 -2.08 -20.09
N ASN A 111 -0.37 -1.21 -19.57
CA ASN A 111 1.00 -1.57 -19.21
C ASN A 111 1.13 -2.17 -17.80
N TYR A 112 0.08 -2.08 -16.97
CA TYR A 112 0.09 -2.53 -15.57
C TYR A 112 -1.16 -3.39 -15.28
N PRO A 113 -1.28 -4.58 -15.91
CA PRO A 113 -2.48 -5.42 -15.79
C PRO A 113 -2.74 -5.94 -14.37
N ASP A 114 -1.73 -5.92 -13.50
CA ASP A 114 -1.83 -6.33 -12.08
C ASP A 114 -2.23 -5.18 -11.14
N VAL A 115 -2.54 -4.00 -11.69
CA VAL A 115 -2.94 -2.80 -10.95
C VAL A 115 -4.34 -2.39 -11.36
N ILE A 116 -5.21 -2.18 -10.39
CA ILE A 116 -6.57 -1.68 -10.62
C ILE A 116 -6.52 -0.16 -10.67
N PHE A 117 -6.86 0.42 -11.81
CA PHE A 117 -7.07 1.86 -11.94
C PHE A 117 -8.57 2.16 -11.80
N MET A 118 -8.95 2.86 -10.73
CA MET A 118 -10.34 3.22 -10.48
C MET A 118 -10.61 4.64 -10.96
N TRP A 119 -11.49 4.78 -11.94
CA TRP A 119 -11.82 6.07 -12.53
C TRP A 119 -12.98 6.74 -11.79
N GLY A 120 -12.67 7.79 -11.01
CA GLY A 120 -13.67 8.58 -10.30
C GLY A 120 -14.55 9.36 -11.27
N ALA A 121 -15.87 9.21 -11.15
CA ALA A 121 -16.87 9.87 -12.01
C ALA A 121 -16.82 9.50 -13.51
N GLY A 122 -16.05 8.48 -13.91
CA GLY A 122 -16.07 7.91 -15.25
C GLY A 122 -17.38 7.18 -15.55
N VAL A 123 -17.75 7.11 -16.83
CA VAL A 123 -18.84 6.27 -17.33
C VAL A 123 -18.26 5.28 -18.34
N GLU A 124 -17.99 4.07 -17.84
CA GLU A 124 -17.50 2.87 -18.55
C GLU A 124 -16.10 2.94 -19.18
#